data_AF-A0A5B1LNQ4-F1
#
_entry.id   AF-A0A5B1LNQ4-F1
#
_cell.length_a   1.000
_cell.length_b   1.000
_cell.length_c   1.000
_cell.angle_alpha   90.00
_cell.angle_beta   90.00
_cell.angle_gamma   90.00
#
_symmetry.space_group_name_H-M   'P 1'
#
loop_
_entity.id
_entity.type
_entity.pdbx_description
1 polymer ?
#
loop_
_entity_poly.entity_id
_entity_poly.type
_entity_poly.pdbx_seq_one_letter_code
_entity_poly.pdbx_strand_id
1 'polypeptide(L)'
;MTQAPLPADMTLQRSSRDPATVRARLEEWLAGVLPAGADPEVTLHEGIQTNGMSSETVLLAITATENGTRATKEYVARVAPAAEDLPVFPAYRLQDQYDAMRLAGELAGVPVPPVGLIEPTGDVLGTPFFLMDRLDGAVPPDVLPYTFGDNWLFDAPAEQQEALQRSSVEVLAKLHGIAGAAERFAFLDPAVTGHEGATPLARNVAKLRAWYDYAIDAAEGSPPSPLIDRGLAWLEGNLPPEGEPVLIWGDARIGNVMYRDFAPVAVLDWEMATLGPRELDLAWMVFAHAVFQEISTMMGLPGMPDFMTADDVARTYEELSGVQVGDLTWYQVFAAVIWGIVFLRTSARQVHFGEIARPEDPESVMHHRPLFERLLQEVGA
;
A
#
# COMPACT_ATOMS: atom_id res chain seq x y z
N MET A 1 18.13 2.62 -29.57
CA MET A 1 16.89 2.57 -30.39
C MET A 1 15.97 3.63 -29.82
N THR A 2 15.56 4.60 -30.64
CA THR A 2 14.73 5.74 -30.25
C THR A 2 13.32 5.26 -29.90
N GLN A 3 12.96 5.27 -28.62
CA GLN A 3 11.60 5.04 -28.15
C GLN A 3 10.70 6.22 -28.55
N ALA A 4 9.50 5.90 -29.02
CA ALA A 4 8.45 6.87 -29.28
C ALA A 4 8.07 7.60 -27.97
N PRO A 5 7.61 8.87 -28.02
CA PRO A 5 7.13 9.55 -26.83
C PRO A 5 5.91 8.82 -26.27
N LEU A 6 5.86 8.67 -24.95
CA LEU A 6 4.68 8.17 -24.25
C LEU A 6 3.49 9.09 -24.55
N PRO A 7 2.31 8.57 -24.93
CA PRO A 7 1.12 9.39 -25.12
C PRO A 7 0.72 10.06 -23.80
N ALA A 8 0.49 11.37 -23.85
CA ALA A 8 0.04 12.19 -22.71
C ALA A 8 -1.44 11.96 -22.30
N ASP A 9 -1.96 10.76 -22.55
CA ASP A 9 -3.31 10.31 -22.23
C ASP A 9 -3.28 8.81 -21.87
N MET A 10 -2.61 8.49 -20.77
CA MET A 10 -2.90 7.24 -20.05
C MET A 10 -3.98 7.53 -19.02
N THR A 11 -5.20 7.71 -19.49
CA THR A 11 -6.38 7.50 -18.65
C THR A 11 -6.52 6.00 -18.42
N LEU A 12 -6.03 5.51 -17.27
CA LEU A 12 -6.30 4.14 -16.82
C LEU A 12 -7.82 3.91 -16.85
N GLN A 13 -8.22 2.80 -17.48
CA GLN A 13 -9.56 2.53 -17.96
C GLN A 13 -10.68 2.72 -16.91
N ARG A 14 -11.81 3.24 -17.42
CA ARG A 14 -13.09 3.49 -16.74
C ARG A 14 -13.57 2.29 -15.93
N SER A 15 -13.92 2.53 -14.66
CA SER A 15 -14.80 1.62 -13.91
C SER A 15 -16.05 1.30 -14.73
N SER A 16 -16.46 0.03 -14.71
CA SER A 16 -17.62 -0.49 -15.44
C SER A 16 -18.97 0.00 -14.89
N ARG A 17 -18.98 0.76 -13.78
CA ARG A 17 -20.18 1.18 -13.07
C ARG A 17 -20.81 2.44 -13.66
N ASP A 18 -22.10 2.40 -13.95
CA ASP A 18 -22.89 3.57 -14.34
C ASP A 18 -22.95 4.61 -13.19
N PRO A 19 -22.41 5.83 -13.35
CA PRO A 19 -22.33 6.82 -12.27
C PRO A 19 -23.70 7.22 -11.68
N ALA A 20 -24.76 7.22 -12.49
CA ALA A 20 -26.10 7.55 -12.00
C ALA A 20 -26.63 6.47 -11.06
N THR A 21 -26.43 5.20 -11.42
CA THR A 21 -26.78 4.05 -10.56
C THR A 21 -25.97 4.05 -9.26
N VAL A 22 -24.66 4.30 -9.32
CA VAL A 22 -23.80 4.37 -8.12
C VAL A 22 -24.29 5.44 -7.16
N ARG A 23 -24.58 6.64 -7.67
CA ARG A 23 -25.10 7.76 -6.87
C ARG A 23 -26.37 7.39 -6.13
N ALA A 24 -27.39 6.89 -6.85
CA ALA A 24 -28.69 6.57 -6.26
C ALA A 24 -28.58 5.52 -5.14
N ARG A 25 -27.73 4.49 -5.33
CA ARG A 25 -27.51 3.45 -4.32
C ARG A 25 -26.78 3.98 -3.09
N LEU A 26 -25.81 4.88 -3.26
CA LEU A 26 -25.13 5.53 -2.15
C LEU A 26 -26.08 6.43 -1.35
N GLU A 27 -26.95 7.20 -2.02
CA GLU A 27 -27.95 8.04 -1.34
C GLU A 27 -28.94 7.20 -0.52
N GLU A 28 -29.44 6.10 -1.08
CA GLU A 28 -30.32 5.17 -0.37
C GLU A 28 -29.63 4.56 0.86
N TRP A 29 -28.39 4.10 0.70
CA TRP A 29 -27.60 3.56 1.81
C TRP A 29 -27.33 4.61 2.89
N LEU A 30 -26.91 5.82 2.49
CA LEU A 30 -26.65 6.94 3.40
C LEU A 30 -27.89 7.34 4.18
N ALA A 31 -29.08 7.32 3.57
CA ALA A 31 -30.34 7.59 4.25
C ALA A 31 -30.66 6.55 5.35
N GLY A 32 -30.11 5.33 5.23
CA GLY A 32 -30.24 4.27 6.22
C GLY A 32 -29.21 4.33 7.36
N VAL A 33 -28.01 4.86 7.12
CA VAL A 33 -26.91 4.91 8.12
C VAL A 33 -26.74 6.26 8.80
N LEU A 34 -27.19 7.36 8.18
CA LEU A 34 -27.16 8.69 8.78
C LEU A 34 -28.39 8.93 9.69
N PRO A 35 -28.31 9.90 10.62
CA PRO A 35 -29.44 10.25 11.47
C PRO A 35 -30.70 10.61 10.69
N ALA A 36 -31.87 10.30 11.26
CA ALA A 36 -33.15 10.63 10.64
C ALA A 36 -33.27 12.14 10.33
N GLY A 37 -33.65 12.46 9.10
CA GLY A 37 -33.72 13.85 8.62
C GLY A 37 -32.40 14.39 8.04
N ALA A 38 -31.37 13.56 7.90
CA ALA A 38 -30.12 13.95 7.23
C ALA A 38 -30.33 14.31 5.75
N ASP A 39 -31.25 13.65 5.05
CA ASP A 39 -31.59 13.93 3.64
C ASP A 39 -30.34 14.02 2.74
N PRO A 40 -29.55 12.93 2.64
CA PRO A 40 -28.25 12.96 1.98
C PRO A 40 -28.37 13.05 0.45
N GLU A 41 -27.53 13.90 -0.13
CA GLU A 41 -27.30 14.00 -1.58
C GLU A 41 -25.84 13.68 -1.87
N VAL A 42 -25.59 12.86 -2.90
CA VAL A 42 -24.24 12.46 -3.29
C VAL A 42 -23.88 13.12 -4.61
N THR A 43 -22.68 13.73 -4.67
CA THR A 43 -22.05 14.18 -5.91
C THR A 43 -20.79 13.39 -6.15
N LEU A 44 -20.77 12.58 -7.21
CA LEU A 44 -19.55 11.91 -7.67
C LEU A 44 -18.72 12.92 -8.48
N HIS A 45 -17.45 13.07 -8.13
CA HIS A 45 -16.51 13.87 -8.93
C HIS A 45 -16.03 13.03 -10.11
N GLU A 46 -15.85 13.66 -11.28
CA GLU A 46 -15.30 12.95 -12.44
C GLU A 46 -13.85 12.54 -12.18
N GLY A 47 -13.54 11.28 -12.50
CA GLY A 47 -12.21 10.69 -12.31
C GLY A 47 -12.18 9.70 -11.15
N ILE A 48 -12.46 8.43 -11.46
CA ILE A 48 -11.95 7.33 -10.62
C ILE A 48 -10.46 7.33 -10.85
N GLN A 49 -9.71 7.84 -9.88
CA GLN A 49 -8.26 7.81 -9.95
C GLN A 49 -7.80 6.41 -9.57
N THR A 50 -7.50 5.60 -10.57
CA THR A 50 -6.84 4.29 -10.43
C THR A 50 -5.33 4.45 -10.24
N ASN A 51 -4.89 5.47 -9.50
CA ASN A 51 -3.48 5.56 -9.10
C ASN A 51 -3.10 4.45 -8.10
N GLY A 52 -4.09 3.85 -7.43
CA GLY A 52 -3.93 2.62 -6.64
C GLY A 52 -4.10 1.39 -7.52
N MET A 53 -3.06 0.56 -7.63
CA MET A 53 -3.08 -0.65 -8.47
C MET A 53 -4.02 -1.75 -7.94
N SER A 54 -4.41 -1.67 -6.68
CA SER A 54 -5.08 -2.74 -5.92
C SER A 54 -6.55 -2.46 -5.56
N SER A 55 -6.98 -1.20 -5.44
CA SER A 55 -8.35 -0.85 -5.08
C SER A 55 -8.86 0.38 -5.83
N GLU A 56 -10.18 0.43 -6.06
CA GLU A 56 -10.80 1.57 -6.72
C GLU A 56 -11.00 2.70 -5.70
N THR A 57 -10.53 3.89 -6.06
CA THR A 57 -10.74 5.11 -5.27
C THR A 57 -11.75 6.01 -5.97
N VAL A 58 -12.87 6.30 -5.30
CA VAL A 58 -13.94 7.16 -5.82
C VAL A 58 -13.98 8.45 -5.02
N LEU A 59 -13.83 9.59 -5.71
CA LEU A 59 -13.96 10.91 -5.10
C LEU A 59 -15.43 11.33 -5.12
N LEU A 60 -15.97 11.73 -3.97
CA LEU A 60 -17.36 12.15 -3.88
C LEU A 60 -17.58 13.20 -2.79
N ALA A 61 -18.60 14.02 -2.95
CA ALA A 61 -19.10 14.92 -1.93
C ALA A 61 -20.45 14.41 -1.41
N ILE A 62 -20.65 14.48 -0.09
CA ILE A 62 -21.94 14.20 0.54
C ILE A 62 -22.45 15.50 1.12
N THR A 63 -23.65 15.91 0.69
CA THR A 63 -24.39 17.00 1.31
C THR A 63 -25.47 16.40 2.21
N ALA A 64 -25.44 16.71 3.50
CA ALA A 64 -26.42 16.21 4.45
C ALA A 64 -26.71 17.25 5.54
N THR A 65 -27.83 17.09 6.22
CA THR A 65 -28.22 17.90 7.37
C THR A 65 -27.68 17.27 8.65
N GLU A 66 -26.74 17.93 9.30
CA GLU A 66 -26.19 17.54 10.58
C GLU A 66 -26.47 18.63 11.61
N ASN A 67 -27.08 18.27 12.73
CA ASN A 67 -27.45 19.21 13.81
C ASN A 67 -28.24 20.44 13.31
N GLY A 68 -29.14 20.24 12.33
CA GLY A 68 -29.98 21.30 11.76
C GLY A 68 -29.27 22.21 10.73
N THR A 69 -28.00 21.91 10.40
CA THR A 69 -27.24 22.64 9.37
C THR A 69 -26.99 21.71 8.18
N ARG A 70 -27.40 22.14 6.99
CA ARG A 70 -27.05 21.43 5.75
C ARG A 70 -25.62 21.80 5.36
N ALA A 71 -24.74 20.81 5.28
CA ALA A 71 -23.34 21.00 4.95
C ALA A 71 -22.90 19.97 3.90
N THR A 72 -21.95 20.38 3.06
CA THR A 72 -21.29 19.51 2.09
C THR A 72 -19.89 19.19 2.60
N LYS A 73 -19.52 17.92 2.57
CA LYS A 73 -18.18 17.45 2.91
C LYS A 73 -17.64 16.52 1.82
N GLU A 74 -16.34 16.61 1.60
CA GLU A 74 -15.60 15.83 0.62
C GLU A 74 -15.12 14.51 1.21
N TYR A 75 -15.28 13.44 0.46
CA TYR A 75 -14.97 12.07 0.84
C TYR A 75 -14.20 11.34 -0.25
N VAL A 76 -13.50 10.31 0.18
CA VAL A 76 -12.89 9.30 -0.65
C VAL A 76 -13.52 7.96 -0.28
N ALA A 77 -14.10 7.26 -1.26
CA ALA A 77 -14.50 5.87 -1.08
C ALA A 77 -13.36 4.94 -1.52
N ARG A 78 -12.99 4.00 -0.65
CA ARG A 78 -12.15 2.87 -1.03
C ARG A 78 -13.05 1.67 -1.28
N VAL A 79 -12.99 1.13 -2.49
CA VAL A 79 -13.88 0.08 -2.97
C VAL A 79 -13.04 -1.14 -3.35
N ALA A 80 -13.46 -2.33 -2.92
CA ALA A 80 -12.77 -3.56 -3.32
C ALA A 80 -12.88 -3.74 -4.86
N PRO A 81 -11.79 -4.12 -5.55
CA PRO A 81 -11.84 -4.35 -6.99
C PRO A 81 -12.76 -5.53 -7.32
N ALA A 82 -13.35 -5.50 -8.51
CA ALA A 82 -14.13 -6.63 -8.99
C ALA A 82 -13.20 -7.77 -9.47
N ALA A 83 -13.71 -8.98 -9.60
CA ALA A 83 -12.90 -10.14 -9.99
C ALA A 83 -12.38 -9.99 -11.43
N GLU A 84 -13.17 -9.36 -12.30
CA GLU A 84 -12.82 -9.02 -13.68
C GLU A 84 -11.67 -8.00 -13.79
N ASP A 85 -11.32 -7.29 -12.72
CA ASP A 85 -10.23 -6.30 -12.74
C ASP A 85 -8.84 -6.91 -12.49
N LEU A 86 -8.75 -8.24 -12.42
CA LEU A 86 -7.55 -9.01 -12.06
C LEU A 86 -6.86 -8.45 -10.82
N PRO A 87 -7.47 -8.63 -9.64
CA PRO A 87 -6.96 -8.03 -8.42
C PRO A 87 -5.51 -8.40 -8.10
N VAL A 88 -4.82 -7.48 -7.42
CA VAL A 88 -3.46 -7.70 -6.93
C VAL A 88 -3.44 -8.76 -5.82
N PHE A 89 -4.39 -8.69 -4.88
CA PHE A 89 -4.53 -9.62 -3.77
C PHE A 89 -5.61 -10.68 -4.02
N PRO A 90 -5.46 -11.89 -3.45
CA PRO A 90 -6.47 -12.94 -3.57
C PRO A 90 -7.80 -12.60 -2.86
N ALA A 91 -7.77 -11.75 -1.84
CA ALA A 91 -8.94 -11.31 -1.09
C ALA A 91 -8.73 -9.90 -0.52
N TYR A 92 -9.82 -9.14 -0.38
CA TYR A 92 -9.82 -7.80 0.18
C TYR A 92 -10.69 -7.75 1.44
N ARG A 93 -10.07 -7.40 2.58
CA ARG A 93 -10.72 -7.30 3.89
C ARG A 93 -10.85 -5.84 4.29
N LEU A 94 -11.76 -5.10 3.64
CA LEU A 94 -11.89 -3.65 3.82
C LEU A 94 -12.30 -3.25 5.25
N GLN A 95 -13.05 -4.12 5.94
CA GLN A 95 -13.36 -3.93 7.36
C GLN A 95 -12.09 -3.86 8.22
N ASP A 96 -11.15 -4.77 7.97
CA ASP A 96 -9.89 -4.80 8.70
C ASP A 96 -9.04 -3.56 8.42
N GLN A 97 -9.03 -3.08 7.17
CA GLN A 97 -8.34 -1.83 6.82
C GLN A 97 -8.97 -0.63 7.54
N TYR A 98 -10.31 -0.53 7.52
CA TYR A 98 -11.07 0.50 8.21
C TYR A 98 -10.76 0.50 9.72
N ASP A 99 -10.81 -0.67 10.36
CA ASP A 99 -10.55 -0.78 11.79
C ASP A 99 -9.09 -0.52 12.16
N ALA A 100 -8.14 -0.96 11.32
CA ALA A 100 -6.73 -0.66 11.50
C ALA A 100 -6.46 0.86 11.44
N MET A 101 -6.99 1.54 10.43
CA MET A 101 -6.88 3.01 10.30
C MET A 101 -7.47 3.71 11.52
N ARG A 102 -8.72 3.38 11.88
CA ARG A 102 -9.41 3.98 13.03
C ARG A 102 -8.60 3.82 14.33
N LEU A 103 -8.17 2.60 14.63
CA LEU A 103 -7.41 2.29 15.84
C LEU A 103 -6.01 2.93 15.82
N ALA A 104 -5.33 3.00 14.67
CA ALA A 104 -4.04 3.69 14.55
C ALA A 104 -4.16 5.19 14.89
N GLY A 105 -5.22 5.85 14.39
CA GLY A 105 -5.53 7.23 14.74
C GLY A 105 -5.86 7.42 16.23
N GLU A 106 -6.73 6.58 16.78
CA GLU A 106 -7.19 6.66 18.17
C GLU A 106 -6.09 6.34 19.20
N LEU A 107 -5.23 5.35 18.93
CA LEU A 107 -4.29 4.80 19.90
C LEU A 107 -2.89 5.38 19.81
N ALA A 108 -2.45 5.77 18.62
CA ALA A 108 -1.08 6.27 18.38
C ALA A 108 -1.03 7.74 17.97
N GLY A 109 -2.18 8.38 17.68
CA GLY A 109 -2.24 9.74 17.17
C GLY A 109 -1.54 9.90 15.81
N VAL A 110 -1.43 8.81 15.06
CA VAL A 110 -0.89 8.83 13.69
C VAL A 110 -1.93 9.52 12.79
N PRO A 111 -1.50 10.47 11.94
CA PRO A 111 -2.45 11.17 11.07
C PRO A 111 -2.95 10.21 10.00
N VAL A 112 -4.18 9.71 10.18
CA VAL A 112 -4.91 8.94 9.17
C VAL A 112 -6.11 9.76 8.71
N PRO A 113 -6.61 9.58 7.47
CA PRO A 113 -7.92 10.09 7.10
C PRO A 113 -8.98 9.60 8.09
N PRO A 114 -9.79 10.48 8.69
CA PRO A 114 -10.92 10.06 9.50
C PRO A 114 -11.80 9.10 8.71
N VAL A 115 -11.92 7.87 9.21
CA VAL A 115 -12.82 6.84 8.68
C VAL A 115 -14.11 6.90 9.50
N GLY A 116 -15.27 6.92 8.83
CA GLY A 116 -16.55 7.16 9.52
C GLY A 116 -17.70 6.26 9.11
N LEU A 117 -17.70 5.73 7.88
CA LEU A 117 -18.77 4.88 7.37
C LEU A 117 -18.18 3.70 6.61
N ILE A 118 -18.74 2.51 6.81
CA ILE A 118 -18.36 1.29 6.11
C ILE A 118 -19.61 0.49 5.72
N GLU A 119 -19.56 -0.07 4.52
CA GLU A 119 -20.54 -1.02 3.97
C GLU A 119 -19.79 -2.34 3.72
N PRO A 120 -19.83 -3.29 4.67
CA PRO A 120 -18.98 -4.48 4.62
C PRO A 120 -19.59 -5.64 3.80
N THR A 121 -20.86 -5.54 3.38
CA THR A 121 -21.60 -6.65 2.77
C THR A 121 -21.42 -6.72 1.26
N GLY A 122 -21.24 -5.57 0.61
CA GLY A 122 -21.26 -5.44 -0.84
C GLY A 122 -22.67 -5.36 -1.43
N ASP A 123 -23.72 -5.32 -0.61
CA ASP A 123 -25.11 -5.25 -1.07
C ASP A 123 -25.42 -3.94 -1.83
N VAL A 124 -24.65 -2.87 -1.57
CA VAL A 124 -24.89 -1.56 -2.17
C VAL A 124 -24.18 -1.44 -3.52
N LEU A 125 -22.86 -1.63 -3.57
CA LEU A 125 -22.05 -1.44 -4.79
C LEU A 125 -21.65 -2.74 -5.51
N GLY A 126 -22.15 -3.88 -5.04
CA GLY A 126 -21.74 -5.22 -5.48
C GLY A 126 -20.43 -5.71 -4.84
N THR A 127 -19.77 -4.85 -4.05
CA THR A 127 -18.50 -5.09 -3.38
C THR A 127 -18.40 -4.20 -2.14
N PRO A 128 -17.73 -4.63 -1.06
CA PRO A 128 -17.55 -3.79 0.13
C PRO A 128 -16.83 -2.48 -0.16
N PHE A 129 -17.15 -1.45 0.61
CA PHE A 129 -16.45 -0.17 0.57
C PHE A 129 -16.50 0.54 1.92
N PHE A 130 -15.59 1.49 2.13
CA PHE A 130 -15.69 2.45 3.23
C PHE A 130 -15.42 3.87 2.75
N LEU A 131 -15.93 4.84 3.52
CA LEU A 131 -15.72 6.26 3.29
C LEU A 131 -14.76 6.83 4.32
N MET A 132 -13.85 7.67 3.81
CA MET A 132 -12.95 8.48 4.62
C MET A 132 -13.00 9.93 4.17
N ASP A 133 -12.66 10.84 5.07
CA ASP A 133 -12.55 12.25 4.74
C ASP A 133 -11.50 12.48 3.65
N ARG A 134 -11.80 13.34 2.69
CA ARG A 134 -10.81 13.83 1.75
C ARG A 134 -9.90 14.84 2.45
N LEU A 135 -8.60 14.60 2.39
CA LEU A 135 -7.57 15.49 2.91
C LEU A 135 -6.77 16.14 1.77
N ASP A 136 -6.27 17.34 2.04
CA ASP A 136 -5.40 18.07 1.12
C ASP A 136 -3.93 17.96 1.53
N GLY A 137 -3.07 17.64 0.55
CA GLY A 137 -1.63 17.59 0.69
C GLY A 137 -0.97 16.99 -0.55
N ALA A 138 0.36 16.86 -0.51
CA ALA A 138 1.16 16.33 -1.60
C ALA A 138 1.73 14.96 -1.24
N VAL A 139 1.76 14.05 -2.21
CA VAL A 139 2.36 12.72 -2.09
C VAL A 139 3.59 12.69 -2.99
N PRO A 140 4.73 12.11 -2.57
CA PRO A 140 5.86 11.83 -3.47
C PRO A 140 5.39 10.92 -4.62
N PRO A 141 5.56 11.31 -5.90
CA PRO A 141 4.94 10.60 -7.01
C PRO A 141 5.55 9.21 -7.22
N ASP A 142 4.68 8.24 -7.54
CA ASP A 142 5.09 6.91 -8.05
C ASP A 142 5.22 6.91 -9.59
N VAL A 143 4.49 7.80 -10.28
CA VAL A 143 4.49 7.92 -11.74
C VAL A 143 4.66 9.38 -12.16
N LEU A 144 5.79 9.79 -12.73
CA LEU A 144 7.07 9.06 -12.70
C LEU A 144 7.61 8.97 -11.25
N PRO A 145 8.44 7.97 -10.92
CA PRO A 145 8.99 7.83 -9.57
C PRO A 145 9.67 9.11 -9.09
N TYR A 146 9.44 9.52 -7.84
CA TYR A 146 9.97 10.77 -7.28
C TYR A 146 11.50 10.91 -7.38
N THR A 147 12.22 9.80 -7.50
CA THR A 147 13.68 9.79 -7.71
C THR A 147 14.10 10.28 -9.11
N PHE A 148 13.17 10.48 -10.04
CA PHE A 148 13.48 10.91 -11.41
C PHE A 148 13.78 12.42 -11.53
N GLY A 149 13.41 13.21 -10.51
CA GLY A 149 13.51 14.68 -10.56
C GLY A 149 12.19 15.37 -10.88
N ASP A 150 12.27 16.70 -11.01
CA ASP A 150 11.16 17.59 -11.40
C ASP A 150 9.89 17.42 -10.53
N ASN A 151 10.08 17.26 -9.22
CA ASN A 151 8.99 17.14 -8.25
C ASN A 151 9.37 17.74 -6.90
N TRP A 152 8.34 18.05 -6.12
CA TRP A 152 8.46 18.84 -4.89
C TRP A 152 9.37 18.21 -3.82
N LEU A 153 9.54 16.88 -3.79
CA LEU A 153 10.43 16.21 -2.84
C LEU A 153 11.86 16.23 -3.35
N PHE A 154 12.09 15.82 -4.59
CA PHE A 154 13.42 15.76 -5.18
C PHE A 154 14.09 17.14 -5.22
N ASP A 155 13.33 18.17 -5.58
CA ASP A 155 13.85 19.54 -5.73
C ASP A 155 13.93 20.31 -4.40
N ALA A 156 13.54 19.68 -3.29
CA ALA A 156 13.60 20.28 -1.96
C ALA A 156 15.05 20.38 -1.45
N PRO A 157 15.38 21.39 -0.61
CA PRO A 157 16.62 21.39 0.17
C PRO A 157 16.79 20.11 1.00
N ALA A 158 18.05 19.69 1.18
CA ALA A 158 18.39 18.48 1.92
C ALA A 158 17.76 18.45 3.32
N GLU A 159 17.70 19.59 4.02
CA GLU A 159 17.11 19.68 5.35
C GLU A 159 15.60 19.37 5.36
N GLN A 160 14.90 19.66 4.26
CA GLN A 160 13.47 19.35 4.11
C GLN A 160 13.25 17.88 3.75
N GLN A 161 14.13 17.29 2.94
CA GLN A 161 14.12 15.85 2.67
C GLN A 161 14.38 15.07 3.96
N GLU A 162 15.40 15.46 4.73
CA GLU A 162 15.72 14.86 6.04
C GLU A 162 14.54 15.00 7.03
N ALA A 163 13.89 16.17 7.09
CA ALA A 163 12.72 16.39 7.93
C ALA A 163 11.56 15.46 7.53
N LEU A 164 11.30 15.31 6.23
CA LEU A 164 10.30 14.38 5.73
C LEU A 164 10.64 12.96 6.14
N GLN A 165 11.85 12.47 5.83
CA GLN A 165 12.30 11.13 6.21
C GLN A 165 12.10 10.88 7.71
N ARG A 166 12.56 11.80 8.56
CA ARG A 166 12.41 11.66 10.01
C ARG A 166 10.96 11.56 10.43
N SER A 167 10.08 12.40 9.89
CA SER A 167 8.66 12.39 10.22
C SER A 167 7.93 11.14 9.70
N SER A 168 8.37 10.57 8.57
CA SER A 168 7.86 9.28 8.07
C SER A 168 8.27 8.12 8.98
N VAL A 169 9.52 8.13 9.49
CA VAL A 169 9.98 7.13 10.45
C VAL A 169 9.28 7.29 11.81
N GLU A 170 8.94 8.52 12.21
CA GLU A 170 8.15 8.80 13.41
C GLU A 170 6.75 8.18 13.36
N VAL A 171 6.12 8.14 12.18
CA VAL A 171 4.84 7.41 11.99
C VAL A 171 5.02 5.94 12.36
N LEU A 172 6.04 5.26 11.84
CA LEU A 172 6.31 3.86 12.17
C LEU A 172 6.62 3.67 13.65
N ALA A 173 7.43 4.54 14.25
CA ALA A 173 7.73 4.48 15.68
C ALA A 173 6.46 4.59 16.54
N LYS A 174 5.51 5.45 16.17
CA LYS A 174 4.22 5.59 16.84
C LYS A 174 3.33 4.35 16.68
N LEU A 175 3.20 3.82 15.47
CA LEU A 175 2.42 2.59 15.21
C LEU A 175 2.99 1.40 15.98
N HIS A 176 4.30 1.22 15.93
CA HIS A 176 4.99 0.12 16.60
C HIS A 176 5.01 0.29 18.13
N GLY A 177 4.72 1.49 18.63
CA GLY A 177 4.60 1.81 20.06
C GLY A 177 3.21 1.53 20.65
N ILE A 178 2.23 1.09 19.86
CA ILE A 178 0.89 0.75 20.38
C ILE A 178 1.01 -0.45 21.33
N ALA A 179 0.76 -0.23 22.61
CA ALA A 179 0.78 -1.27 23.62
C ALA A 179 -0.23 -2.38 23.28
N GLY A 180 0.12 -3.64 23.52
CA GLY A 180 -0.76 -4.80 23.34
C GLY A 180 -1.33 -4.90 21.92
N ALA A 181 -0.51 -4.66 20.90
CA ALA A 181 -0.92 -4.69 19.50
C ALA A 181 -1.51 -6.06 19.11
N ALA A 182 -0.92 -7.16 19.59
CA ALA A 182 -1.40 -8.52 19.32
C ALA A 182 -2.88 -8.74 19.68
N GLU A 183 -3.35 -8.12 20.77
CA GLU A 183 -4.75 -8.25 21.21
C GLU A 183 -5.66 -7.25 20.49
N ARG A 184 -5.21 -5.99 20.37
CA ARG A 184 -5.99 -4.91 19.75
C ARG A 184 -6.20 -5.09 18.25
N PHE A 185 -5.25 -5.73 17.58
CA PHE A 185 -5.27 -5.99 16.14
C PHE A 185 -5.29 -7.49 15.82
N ALA A 186 -5.83 -8.32 16.71
CA ALA A 186 -5.91 -9.77 16.51
C ALA A 186 -6.61 -10.17 15.18
N PHE A 187 -7.49 -9.31 14.66
CA PHE A 187 -8.14 -9.50 13.36
C PHE A 187 -7.18 -9.40 12.17
N LEU A 188 -5.99 -8.80 12.34
CA LEU A 188 -4.92 -8.71 11.34
C LEU A 188 -3.90 -9.87 11.41
N ASP A 189 -4.03 -10.77 12.39
CA ASP A 189 -3.19 -11.96 12.47
C ASP A 189 -3.46 -12.86 11.26
N PRO A 190 -2.46 -13.24 10.46
CA PRO A 190 -2.71 -14.10 9.29
C PRO A 190 -3.32 -15.48 9.64
N ALA A 191 -3.30 -15.90 10.91
CA ALA A 191 -4.05 -17.07 11.37
C ALA A 191 -5.57 -16.93 11.15
N VAL A 192 -6.13 -15.71 11.20
CA VAL A 192 -7.56 -15.44 10.96
C VAL A 192 -7.97 -15.80 9.54
N THR A 193 -7.05 -15.74 8.58
CA THR A 193 -7.26 -16.14 7.20
C THR A 193 -6.68 -17.52 6.87
N GLY A 194 -6.37 -18.32 7.90
CA GLY A 194 -5.96 -19.71 7.74
C GLY A 194 -4.49 -19.93 7.40
N HIS A 195 -3.63 -18.91 7.54
CA HIS A 195 -2.18 -19.10 7.37
C HIS A 195 -1.56 -19.59 8.67
N GLU A 196 -1.05 -20.82 8.64
CA GLU A 196 -0.47 -21.49 9.80
C GLU A 196 1.01 -21.11 9.99
N GLY A 197 1.47 -21.20 11.24
CA GLY A 197 2.83 -20.87 11.63
C GLY A 197 2.95 -20.69 13.14
N ALA A 198 4.12 -21.04 13.69
CA ALA A 198 4.40 -20.93 15.13
C ALA A 198 4.40 -19.47 15.61
N THR A 199 4.66 -18.52 14.72
CA THR A 199 4.86 -17.11 14.98
C THR A 199 4.10 -16.23 13.96
N PRO A 200 3.72 -14.99 14.28
CA PRO A 200 3.17 -14.06 13.28
C PRO A 200 4.07 -13.89 12.05
N LEU A 201 5.41 -13.89 12.21
CA LEU A 201 6.32 -13.86 11.06
C LEU A 201 6.17 -15.09 10.16
N ALA A 202 6.16 -16.31 10.74
CA ALA A 202 6.01 -17.54 9.96
C ALA A 202 4.66 -17.58 9.22
N ARG A 203 3.59 -17.07 9.84
CA ARG A 203 2.27 -16.96 9.21
C ARG A 203 2.26 -15.94 8.07
N ASN A 204 3.00 -14.85 8.20
CA ASN A 204 3.20 -13.89 7.10
C ASN A 204 3.98 -14.51 5.93
N VAL A 205 4.98 -15.36 6.20
CA VAL A 205 5.66 -16.13 5.14
C VAL A 205 4.70 -17.12 4.46
N ALA A 206 3.86 -17.83 5.22
CA ALA A 206 2.83 -18.70 4.65
C ALA A 206 1.79 -17.92 3.80
N LYS A 207 1.37 -16.73 4.27
CA LYS A 207 0.52 -15.80 3.51
C LYS A 207 1.18 -15.33 2.22
N LEU A 208 2.48 -15.01 2.27
CA LEU A 208 3.26 -14.56 1.12
C LEU A 208 3.38 -15.67 0.05
N ARG A 209 3.62 -16.92 0.46
CA ARG A 209 3.60 -18.07 -0.46
C ARG A 209 2.24 -18.24 -1.12
N ALA A 210 1.16 -18.21 -0.34
CA ALA A 210 -0.20 -18.31 -0.89
C ALA A 210 -0.53 -17.17 -1.87
N TRP A 211 0.01 -15.97 -1.65
CA TRP A 211 -0.14 -14.85 -2.58
C TRP A 211 0.63 -15.08 -3.89
N TYR A 212 1.85 -15.62 -3.82
CA TYR A 212 2.59 -16.00 -5.02
C TYR A 212 1.89 -17.11 -5.81
N ASP A 213 1.39 -18.15 -5.12
CA ASP A 213 0.64 -19.24 -5.76
C ASP A 213 -0.60 -18.69 -6.48
N TYR A 214 -1.34 -17.76 -5.85
CA TYR A 214 -2.44 -17.03 -6.50
C TYR A 214 -1.97 -16.25 -7.75
N ALA A 215 -0.82 -15.60 -7.71
CA ALA A 215 -0.32 -14.79 -8.81
C ALA A 215 0.02 -15.61 -10.06
N ILE A 216 0.40 -16.88 -9.89
CA ILE A 216 0.77 -17.78 -10.99
C ILE A 216 -0.39 -18.68 -11.45
N ASP A 217 -1.32 -19.04 -10.56
CA ASP A 217 -2.43 -19.96 -10.86
C ASP A 217 -3.67 -19.29 -11.47
N ALA A 218 -3.78 -17.96 -11.40
CA ALA A 218 -4.91 -17.23 -11.98
C ALA A 218 -5.05 -17.55 -13.49
N ALA A 219 -6.28 -17.49 -14.04
CA ALA A 219 -6.53 -17.75 -15.46
C ALA A 219 -5.67 -16.85 -16.39
N GLU A 220 -5.33 -15.66 -15.90
CA GLU A 220 -4.36 -14.74 -16.49
C GLU A 220 -3.18 -14.49 -15.54
N GLY A 221 -2.70 -15.53 -14.87
CA GLY A 221 -1.51 -15.51 -14.03
C GLY A 221 -0.23 -15.37 -14.85
N SER A 222 0.85 -14.99 -14.15
CA SER A 222 2.19 -15.01 -14.74
C SER A 222 2.78 -16.42 -14.64
N PRO A 223 3.61 -16.85 -15.59
CA PRO A 223 4.41 -18.07 -15.40
C PRO A 223 5.24 -18.00 -14.10
N PRO A 224 5.57 -19.16 -13.48
CA PRO A 224 6.43 -19.19 -12.29
C PRO A 224 7.77 -18.48 -12.51
N SER A 225 8.25 -17.79 -11.47
CA SER A 225 9.54 -17.11 -11.45
C SER A 225 10.55 -17.89 -10.59
N PRO A 226 11.60 -18.47 -11.20
CA PRO A 226 12.71 -19.07 -10.47
C PRO A 226 13.35 -18.14 -9.42
N LEU A 227 13.37 -16.83 -9.69
CA LEU A 227 13.90 -15.84 -8.76
C LEU A 227 13.04 -15.72 -7.49
N ILE A 228 11.72 -15.61 -7.63
CA ILE A 228 10.79 -15.58 -6.49
C ILE A 228 10.82 -16.93 -5.75
N ASP A 229 10.86 -18.05 -6.47
CA ASP A 229 10.94 -19.39 -5.87
C ASP A 229 12.17 -19.54 -4.95
N ARG A 230 13.33 -19.08 -5.40
CA ARG A 230 14.56 -19.06 -4.59
C ARG A 230 14.42 -18.17 -3.36
N GLY A 231 13.86 -16.97 -3.53
CA GLY A 231 13.62 -16.05 -2.42
C GLY A 231 12.71 -16.64 -1.35
N LEU A 232 11.57 -17.20 -1.76
CA LEU A 232 10.64 -17.86 -0.83
C LEU A 232 11.28 -19.05 -0.11
N ALA A 233 11.98 -19.92 -0.84
CA ALA A 233 12.66 -21.07 -0.24
C ALA A 233 13.72 -20.64 0.80
N TRP A 234 14.46 -19.57 0.52
CA TRP A 234 15.42 -19.02 1.47
C TRP A 234 14.72 -18.41 2.70
N LEU A 235 13.64 -17.64 2.51
CA LEU A 235 12.88 -17.05 3.63
C LEU A 235 12.35 -18.11 4.58
N GLU A 236 11.75 -19.17 4.04
CA GLU A 236 11.21 -20.32 4.79
C GLU A 236 12.32 -21.05 5.57
N GLY A 237 13.52 -21.18 5.00
CA GLY A 237 14.65 -21.86 5.61
C GLY A 237 15.42 -21.03 6.65
N ASN A 238 15.24 -19.71 6.69
CA ASN A 238 16.10 -18.78 7.44
C ASN A 238 15.32 -17.79 8.34
N LEU A 239 14.16 -18.18 8.87
CA LEU A 239 13.35 -17.31 9.73
C LEU A 239 14.17 -16.71 10.90
N PRO A 240 14.20 -15.38 11.06
CA PRO A 240 14.87 -14.75 12.19
C PRO A 240 14.08 -14.99 13.49
N PRO A 241 14.74 -14.89 14.66
CA PRO A 241 14.02 -14.82 15.92
C PRO A 241 13.17 -13.54 15.95
N GLU A 242 11.94 -13.64 16.46
CA GLU A 242 11.07 -12.47 16.59
C GLU A 242 10.89 -12.04 18.05
N GLY A 243 10.71 -10.73 18.24
CA GLY A 243 10.28 -10.12 19.49
C GLY A 243 8.76 -10.06 19.61
N GLU A 244 8.26 -9.17 20.48
CA GLU A 244 6.83 -8.89 20.57
C GLU A 244 6.32 -8.33 19.23
N PRO A 245 5.23 -8.90 18.65
CA PRO A 245 4.67 -8.43 17.40
C PRO A 245 4.00 -7.07 17.60
N VAL A 246 4.15 -6.21 16.60
CA VAL A 246 3.55 -4.89 16.54
C VAL A 246 2.53 -4.81 15.41
N LEU A 247 1.75 -3.73 15.37
CA LEU A 247 0.97 -3.38 14.17
C LEU A 247 1.96 -3.06 13.04
N ILE A 248 1.89 -3.82 11.97
CA ILE A 248 2.63 -3.59 10.73
C ILE A 248 1.68 -2.89 9.77
N TRP A 249 2.06 -1.71 9.30
CA TRP A 249 1.30 -0.95 8.31
C TRP A 249 1.27 -1.69 6.96
N GLY A 250 2.39 -2.32 6.56
CA GLY A 250 2.47 -3.15 5.36
C GLY A 250 3.08 -2.40 4.19
N ASP A 251 2.30 -1.61 3.44
CA ASP A 251 2.86 -0.79 2.35
C ASP A 251 3.47 0.53 2.90
N ALA A 252 4.42 0.36 3.83
CA ALA A 252 5.02 1.39 4.65
C ALA A 252 6.04 2.28 3.92
N ARG A 253 5.60 3.04 2.91
CA ARG A 253 6.46 3.88 2.08
C ARG A 253 5.95 5.31 1.96
N ILE A 254 6.85 6.24 1.66
CA ILE A 254 6.52 7.67 1.57
C ILE A 254 5.52 8.00 0.44
N GLY A 255 5.44 7.18 -0.60
CA GLY A 255 4.43 7.29 -1.65
C GLY A 255 3.00 7.00 -1.17
N ASN A 256 2.83 6.48 0.05
CA ASN A 256 1.52 6.29 0.70
C ASN A 256 1.32 7.24 1.89
N VAL A 257 2.12 8.30 1.97
CA VAL A 257 1.94 9.35 2.97
C VAL A 257 1.67 10.65 2.24
N MET A 258 0.60 11.33 2.65
CA MET A 258 0.31 12.69 2.23
C MET A 258 1.00 13.67 3.18
N TYR A 259 1.63 14.68 2.61
CA TYR A 259 2.41 15.69 3.33
C TYR A 259 1.87 17.10 3.14
N ARG A 260 2.07 17.92 4.15
CA ARG A 260 1.97 19.39 4.07
C ARG A 260 3.18 19.96 4.78
N ASP A 261 3.93 20.82 4.09
CA ASP A 261 5.17 21.39 4.60
C ASP A 261 6.15 20.30 5.13
N PHE A 262 6.29 19.21 4.36
CA PHE A 262 7.13 18.04 4.69
C PHE A 262 6.73 17.27 5.96
N ALA A 263 5.57 17.56 6.55
CA ALA A 263 5.01 16.83 7.69
C ALA A 263 3.82 15.94 7.25
N PRO A 264 3.71 14.69 7.74
CA PRO A 264 2.60 13.79 7.44
C PRO A 264 1.26 14.37 7.89
N VAL A 265 0.29 14.40 6.98
CA VAL A 265 -1.11 14.76 7.25
C VAL A 265 -2.07 13.59 7.01
N ALA A 266 -1.63 12.55 6.31
CA ALA A 266 -2.40 11.31 6.14
C ALA A 266 -1.48 10.12 5.83
N VAL A 267 -1.63 9.03 6.56
CA VAL A 267 -1.04 7.71 6.27
C VAL A 267 -2.11 6.88 5.59
N LEU A 268 -1.85 6.52 4.34
CA LEU A 268 -2.79 5.90 3.44
C LEU A 268 -2.45 4.40 3.29
N ASP A 269 -3.22 3.72 2.47
CA ASP A 269 -2.94 2.37 2.00
C ASP A 269 -2.61 1.30 3.05
N TRP A 270 -3.65 0.77 3.68
CA TRP A 270 -3.56 -0.19 4.80
C TRP A 270 -3.87 -1.64 4.39
N GLU A 271 -3.84 -1.94 3.09
CA GLU A 271 -4.27 -3.25 2.59
C GLU A 271 -3.33 -4.41 2.90
N MET A 272 -2.06 -4.09 3.14
CA MET A 272 -1.04 -5.05 3.57
C MET A 272 -0.90 -5.11 5.10
N ALA A 273 -1.73 -4.37 5.85
CA ALA A 273 -1.62 -4.32 7.31
C ALA A 273 -1.71 -5.72 7.94
N THR A 274 -0.84 -5.96 8.92
CA THR A 274 -0.73 -7.26 9.60
C THR A 274 -0.15 -7.12 11.01
N LEU A 275 0.04 -8.24 11.70
CA LEU A 275 0.85 -8.35 12.91
C LEU A 275 2.18 -9.04 12.58
N GLY A 276 3.28 -8.50 13.09
CA GLY A 276 4.60 -9.07 12.85
C GLY A 276 5.74 -8.28 13.52
N PRO A 277 7.00 -8.66 13.24
CA PRO A 277 8.17 -7.91 13.68
C PRO A 277 8.24 -6.54 13.01
N ARG A 278 8.62 -5.51 13.79
CA ARG A 278 8.75 -4.11 13.34
C ARG A 278 9.65 -3.93 12.11
N GLU A 279 10.61 -4.83 11.95
CA GLU A 279 11.58 -4.85 10.87
C GLU A 279 10.91 -5.05 9.50
N LEU A 280 9.70 -5.63 9.44
CA LEU A 280 8.93 -5.74 8.20
C LEU A 280 8.67 -4.36 7.57
N ASP A 281 8.14 -3.42 8.35
CA ASP A 281 7.85 -2.06 7.87
C ASP A 281 9.13 -1.26 7.62
N LEU A 282 10.15 -1.41 8.47
CA LEU A 282 11.43 -0.69 8.29
C LEU A 282 12.15 -1.12 7.03
N ALA A 283 12.25 -2.43 6.80
CA ALA A 283 12.84 -2.97 5.59
C ALA A 283 12.00 -2.63 4.37
N TRP A 284 10.66 -2.63 4.47
CA TRP A 284 9.79 -2.20 3.38
C TRP A 284 10.03 -0.74 2.97
N MET A 285 10.09 0.19 3.94
CA MET A 285 10.34 1.61 3.68
C MET A 285 11.67 1.83 2.93
N VAL A 286 12.74 1.20 3.41
CA VAL A 286 14.08 1.26 2.80
C VAL A 286 14.07 0.62 1.41
N PHE A 287 13.50 -0.58 1.30
CA PHE A 287 13.52 -1.34 0.06
C PHE A 287 12.67 -0.69 -1.04
N ALA A 288 11.52 -0.11 -0.70
CA ALA A 288 10.70 0.65 -1.66
C ALA A 288 11.48 1.83 -2.27
N HIS A 289 12.26 2.57 -1.47
CA HIS A 289 13.15 3.59 -2.00
C HIS A 289 14.24 2.98 -2.90
N ALA A 290 14.89 1.89 -2.46
CA ALA A 290 15.92 1.20 -3.23
C ALA A 290 15.42 0.71 -4.61
N VAL A 291 14.17 0.25 -4.71
CA VAL A 291 13.54 -0.11 -5.99
C VAL A 291 13.50 1.10 -6.94
N PHE A 292 13.04 2.27 -6.46
CA PHE A 292 12.99 3.48 -7.29
C PHE A 292 14.39 4.01 -7.64
N GLN A 293 15.34 3.87 -6.73
CA GLN A 293 16.74 4.19 -6.99
C GLN A 293 17.35 3.27 -8.06
N GLU A 294 17.06 1.96 -8.03
CA GLU A 294 17.50 1.00 -9.06
C GLU A 294 16.93 1.38 -10.43
N ILE A 295 15.64 1.72 -10.50
CA ILE A 295 14.99 2.17 -11.75
C ILE A 295 15.67 3.42 -12.29
N SER A 296 15.94 4.40 -11.43
CA SER A 296 16.63 5.64 -11.81
C SER A 296 18.02 5.35 -12.37
N THR A 297 18.76 4.46 -11.69
CA THR A 297 20.12 4.04 -12.09
C THR A 297 20.11 3.34 -13.45
N MET A 298 19.16 2.43 -13.70
CA MET A 298 19.00 1.76 -15.00
C MET A 298 18.71 2.75 -16.14
N MET A 299 18.08 3.88 -15.84
CA MET A 299 17.80 4.96 -16.80
C MET A 299 18.94 5.98 -16.93
N GLY A 300 20.03 5.83 -16.16
CA GLY A 300 21.14 6.79 -16.14
C GLY A 300 20.82 8.11 -15.44
N LEU A 301 19.79 8.11 -14.58
CA LEU A 301 19.43 9.24 -13.72
C LEU A 301 20.18 9.16 -12.38
N PRO A 302 20.48 10.30 -11.74
CA PRO A 302 21.21 10.30 -10.48
C PRO A 302 20.41 9.68 -9.32
N GLY A 303 19.08 9.82 -9.33
CA GLY A 303 18.25 9.39 -8.22
C GLY A 303 18.50 10.19 -6.95
N MET A 304 18.21 9.58 -5.80
CA MET A 304 18.44 10.12 -4.45
C MET A 304 19.18 9.09 -3.58
N PRO A 305 20.43 8.72 -3.91
CA PRO A 305 21.10 7.54 -3.33
C PRO A 305 21.39 7.62 -1.83
N ASP A 306 21.43 8.83 -1.27
CA ASP A 306 21.67 9.07 0.16
C ASP A 306 20.37 9.23 0.97
N PHE A 307 19.20 9.07 0.33
CA PHE A 307 17.89 9.19 0.96
C PHE A 307 17.37 7.80 1.40
N MET A 308 16.67 7.72 2.53
CA MET A 308 16.06 6.47 3.04
C MET A 308 17.03 5.28 3.11
N THR A 309 18.30 5.54 3.45
CA THR A 309 19.28 4.48 3.66
C THR A 309 18.88 3.61 4.86
N ALA A 310 19.27 2.33 4.82
CA ALA A 310 18.98 1.40 5.92
C ALA A 310 19.51 1.92 7.27
N ASP A 311 20.73 2.46 7.27
CA ASP A 311 21.39 3.00 8.47
C ASP A 311 20.66 4.22 9.02
N ASP A 312 20.24 5.17 8.16
CA ASP A 312 19.56 6.38 8.63
C ASP A 312 18.13 6.10 9.11
N VAL A 313 17.41 5.21 8.44
CA VAL A 313 16.07 4.78 8.85
C VAL A 313 16.15 4.04 10.18
N ALA A 314 17.07 3.07 10.31
CA ALA A 314 17.26 2.32 11.55
C ALA A 314 17.66 3.26 12.69
N ARG A 315 18.69 4.09 12.52
CA ARG A 315 19.14 5.05 13.54
C ARG A 315 18.02 5.98 13.99
N THR A 316 17.28 6.55 13.04
CA THR A 316 16.16 7.46 13.35
C THR A 316 15.05 6.73 14.10
N TYR A 317 14.74 5.49 13.71
CA TYR A 317 13.74 4.68 14.40
C TYR A 317 14.16 4.33 15.83
N GLU A 318 15.43 3.94 16.03
CA GLU A 318 15.98 3.64 17.36
C GLU A 318 15.95 4.87 18.27
N GLU A 319 16.32 6.05 17.74
CA GLU A 319 16.25 7.33 18.45
C GLU A 319 14.82 7.67 18.91
N LEU A 320 13.82 7.43 18.06
CA LEU A 320 12.42 7.80 18.31
C LEU A 320 11.67 6.79 19.18
N SER A 321 11.93 5.49 18.99
CA SER A 321 11.23 4.40 19.67
C SER A 321 11.93 3.90 20.93
N GLY A 322 13.25 4.13 21.06
CA GLY A 322 14.08 3.54 22.09
C GLY A 322 14.30 2.03 21.93
N VAL A 323 13.94 1.44 20.79
CA VAL A 323 14.10 0.02 20.49
C VAL A 323 15.18 -0.18 19.44
N GLN A 324 16.13 -1.07 19.76
CA GLN A 324 17.19 -1.48 18.83
C GLN A 324 16.60 -2.24 17.64
N VAL A 325 17.08 -1.92 16.44
CA VAL A 325 16.68 -2.56 15.18
C VAL A 325 17.69 -3.64 14.84
N GLY A 326 17.19 -4.84 14.54
CA GLY A 326 18.03 -5.96 14.11
C GLY A 326 18.54 -5.81 12.67
N ASP A 327 19.23 -6.84 12.19
CA ASP A 327 19.60 -6.95 10.77
C ASP A 327 18.35 -7.00 9.89
N LEU A 328 18.22 -6.02 8.97
CA LEU A 328 17.11 -5.89 8.05
C LEU A 328 17.22 -6.81 6.82
N THR A 329 18.34 -7.51 6.62
CA THR A 329 18.63 -8.27 5.39
C THR A 329 17.55 -9.31 5.07
N TRP A 330 17.12 -10.11 6.06
CA TRP A 330 16.05 -11.09 5.85
C TRP A 330 14.73 -10.41 5.42
N TYR A 331 14.40 -9.30 6.05
CA TYR A 331 13.17 -8.54 5.78
C TYR A 331 13.23 -7.80 4.43
N GLN A 332 14.42 -7.44 3.95
CA GLN A 332 14.62 -6.92 2.59
C GLN A 332 14.42 -8.01 1.53
N VAL A 333 14.85 -9.26 1.78
CA VAL A 333 14.52 -10.39 0.89
C VAL A 333 12.99 -10.63 0.89
N PHE A 334 12.33 -10.51 2.04
CA PHE A 334 10.87 -10.59 2.15
C PHE A 334 10.18 -9.50 1.32
N ALA A 335 10.63 -8.24 1.44
CA ALA A 335 10.15 -7.13 0.63
C ALA A 335 10.40 -7.36 -0.88
N ALA A 336 11.57 -7.87 -1.26
CA ALA A 336 11.92 -8.17 -2.65
C ALA A 336 11.00 -9.21 -3.29
N VAL A 337 10.61 -10.25 -2.54
CA VAL A 337 9.62 -11.23 -2.98
C VAL A 337 8.26 -10.57 -3.19
N ILE A 338 7.78 -9.77 -2.24
CA ILE A 338 6.50 -9.05 -2.37
C ILE A 338 6.50 -8.17 -3.62
N TRP A 339 7.53 -7.33 -3.83
CA TRP A 339 7.63 -6.48 -5.02
C TRP A 339 7.62 -7.31 -6.30
N GLY A 340 8.29 -8.47 -6.32
CA GLY A 340 8.23 -9.42 -7.43
C GLY A 340 6.81 -9.88 -7.73
N ILE A 341 6.05 -10.28 -6.72
CA ILE A 341 4.65 -10.69 -6.87
C ILE A 341 3.80 -9.53 -7.41
N VAL A 342 3.97 -8.31 -6.87
CA VAL A 342 3.27 -7.11 -7.33
C VAL A 342 3.57 -6.84 -8.81
N PHE A 343 4.84 -6.88 -9.24
CA PHE A 343 5.19 -6.69 -10.64
C PHE A 343 4.56 -7.74 -11.55
N LEU A 344 4.54 -9.01 -11.13
CA LEU A 344 3.87 -10.07 -11.89
C LEU A 344 2.36 -9.81 -12.03
N ARG A 345 1.68 -9.42 -10.95
CA ARG A 345 0.24 -9.12 -10.97
C ARG A 345 -0.08 -7.89 -11.81
N THR A 346 0.70 -6.82 -11.67
CA THR A 346 0.52 -5.60 -12.47
C THR A 346 0.75 -5.88 -13.94
N SER A 347 1.81 -6.62 -14.30
CA SER A 347 2.06 -7.02 -15.70
C SER A 347 0.92 -7.88 -16.26
N ALA A 348 0.44 -8.86 -15.49
CA ALA A 348 -0.68 -9.70 -15.89
C ALA A 348 -1.95 -8.87 -16.18
N ARG A 349 -2.23 -7.89 -15.31
CA ARG A 349 -3.33 -6.94 -15.52
C ARG A 349 -3.15 -6.09 -16.79
N GLN A 350 -1.94 -5.58 -17.04
CA GLN A 350 -1.65 -4.81 -18.25
C GLN A 350 -1.80 -5.66 -19.53
N VAL A 351 -1.44 -6.94 -19.48
CA VAL A 351 -1.65 -7.88 -20.59
C VAL A 351 -3.15 -8.12 -20.82
N HIS A 352 -3.92 -8.34 -19.77
CA HIS A 352 -5.37 -8.56 -19.84
C HIS A 352 -6.10 -7.39 -20.50
N PHE A 353 -5.75 -6.16 -20.13
CA PHE A 353 -6.34 -4.95 -20.71
C PHE A 353 -5.71 -4.53 -22.05
N GLY A 354 -4.73 -5.29 -22.56
CA GLY A 354 -4.09 -5.06 -23.85
C GLY A 354 -3.15 -3.84 -23.88
N GLU A 355 -2.70 -3.37 -22.72
CA GLU A 355 -1.75 -2.26 -22.59
C GLU A 355 -0.32 -2.68 -23.00
N ILE A 356 0.05 -3.93 -22.72
CA ILE A 356 1.33 -4.52 -23.12
C ILE A 356 1.12 -5.91 -23.75
N ALA A 357 2.09 -6.34 -24.55
CA ALA A 357 2.17 -7.73 -24.96
C ALA A 357 2.66 -8.61 -23.80
N ARG A 358 2.22 -9.87 -23.77
CA ARG A 358 2.72 -10.84 -22.79
C ARG A 358 4.25 -11.00 -22.94
N PRO A 359 5.04 -10.76 -21.88
CA PRO A 359 6.49 -10.89 -21.96
C PRO A 359 6.88 -12.36 -22.16
N GLU A 360 7.95 -12.61 -22.91
CA GLU A 360 8.51 -13.96 -23.09
C GLU A 360 9.18 -14.46 -21.79
N ASP A 361 9.91 -13.57 -21.11
CA ASP A 361 10.46 -13.79 -19.77
C ASP A 361 9.58 -13.07 -18.73
N PRO A 362 8.86 -13.79 -17.83
CA PRO A 362 8.04 -13.17 -16.79
C PRO A 362 8.84 -12.31 -15.82
N GLU A 363 10.15 -12.57 -15.64
CA GLU A 363 11.00 -11.80 -14.72
C GLU A 363 11.45 -10.46 -15.34
N SER A 364 11.24 -10.24 -16.64
CA SER A 364 11.61 -9.00 -17.32
C SER A 364 10.81 -7.77 -16.87
N VAL A 365 9.66 -7.99 -16.23
CA VAL A 365 8.80 -6.92 -15.69
C VAL A 365 9.19 -6.52 -14.26
N MET A 366 10.06 -7.31 -13.62
CA MET A 366 10.57 -7.01 -12.28
C MET A 366 11.70 -5.98 -12.41
N HIS A 367 11.37 -4.70 -12.34
CA HIS A 367 12.36 -3.63 -12.45
C HIS A 367 13.43 -3.69 -11.34
N HIS A 368 13.12 -4.31 -10.20
CA HIS A 368 14.06 -4.55 -9.12
C HIS A 368 14.86 -5.85 -9.26
N ARG A 369 14.74 -6.58 -10.37
CA ARG A 369 15.43 -7.87 -10.58
C ARG A 369 16.93 -7.82 -10.25
N PRO A 370 17.72 -6.84 -10.74
CA PRO A 370 19.15 -6.83 -10.43
C PRO A 370 19.43 -6.57 -8.94
N LEU A 371 18.59 -5.79 -8.25
CA LEU A 371 18.66 -5.59 -6.80
C LEU A 371 18.33 -6.89 -6.05
N PHE A 372 17.28 -7.60 -6.47
CA PHE A 372 16.87 -8.86 -5.85
C PHE A 372 17.92 -9.96 -6.06
N GLU A 373 18.50 -10.07 -7.25
CA GLU A 373 19.59 -11.01 -7.54
C GLU A 373 20.83 -10.74 -6.67
N ARG A 374 21.21 -9.47 -6.46
CA ARG A 374 22.32 -9.10 -5.57
C ARG A 374 22.04 -9.47 -4.11
N LEU A 375 20.81 -9.22 -3.62
CA LEU A 375 20.42 -9.62 -2.26
C LEU A 375 20.47 -11.14 -2.07
N LEU A 376 19.95 -11.92 -3.02
CA LEU A 376 20.03 -13.39 -2.93
C LEU A 376 21.48 -13.89 -2.96
N GLN A 377 22.34 -13.26 -3.76
CA GLN A 377 23.77 -13.60 -3.79
C GLN A 377 24.45 -13.31 -2.44
N GLU A 378 24.14 -12.17 -1.82
CA GLU A 378 24.68 -11.78 -0.51
C GLU A 378 24.34 -12.78 0.59
N VAL A 379 23.10 -13.29 0.59
CA VAL A 379 22.63 -14.27 1.57
C VAL A 379 22.93 -15.73 1.20
N GLY A 380 23.60 -15.97 0.06
CA GLY A 380 24.00 -17.30 -0.39
C GLY A 380 22.86 -18.19 -0.89
N ALA A 381 21.78 -17.60 -1.41
CA ALA A 381 20.60 -18.28 -1.98
C ALA A 381 20.70 -18.50 -3.49
#